data_AF-A0A372Q9Q6-F1
#
_entry.id   AF-A0A372Q9Q6-F1
#
_cell.length_a   1.000
_cell.length_b   1.000
_cell.length_c   1.000
_cell.angle_alpha   90.00
_cell.angle_beta   90.00
_cell.angle_gamma   90.00
#
_symmetry.space_group_name_H-M   'P 1'
#
loop_
_entity.id
_entity.type
_entity.pdbx_description
1 polymer ?
#
loop_
_entity_poly.entity_id
_entity_poly.type
_entity_poly.pdbx_seq_one_letter_code
_entity_poly.pdbx_strand_id
1 'polypeptide(L)'
;MIRPSTKLEVGLISSNILSIENLSSFPFIKIDGKSYEDFYYILVKFESYEILLDVDNVKPTKEFEQIIEKALNSMKPLKDLQRIFNEYGHLFPQRIILGRSLKIILPDSSSNNTFENVKSLDDLDVSYLLTQKGEIIEKDNLSQWFDNTRYNLEIIEFDNIIPLYKILKEEQIKIDDILDKFNDFQNSRIIMTGITDLKDLDNDEILYYKHINLETSLEDENYEVFGSIISKDNSKLDNIYVNFGLYDFNGFYAIIKKSEIANTDLKNCYISWMIVGRLSQLSVFSPNNRDFQVNYFKKLVELQSNQLNYRIETSFSLSEGYTIFAHAYHSSTNYEPNNIIELIKWSRNSIIFQITNLSQLNLNDDSLTETKNIISMDLNICILPTDYKYLKICNNREREYHLIGYILTKENLEISVEELV
;
A
#
# COMPACT_ATOMS: atom_id res chain seq x y z
N MET A 1 34.27 -19.14 6.89
CA MET A 1 33.98 -19.55 5.51
C MET A 1 32.53 -19.18 5.23
N ILE A 2 32.25 -18.59 4.07
CA ILE A 2 30.92 -18.08 3.72
C ILE A 2 30.55 -18.61 2.35
N ARG A 3 29.37 -19.23 2.26
CA ARG A 3 28.76 -19.65 1.00
C ARG A 3 27.57 -18.72 0.72
N PRO A 4 27.71 -17.75 -0.19
CA PRO A 4 26.57 -16.94 -0.58
C PRO A 4 25.55 -17.82 -1.31
N SER A 5 24.29 -17.54 -1.05
CA SER A 5 23.14 -18.11 -1.73
C SER A 5 22.61 -17.16 -2.82
N THR A 6 22.87 -15.86 -2.72
CA THR A 6 22.36 -14.84 -3.66
C THR A 6 23.44 -13.92 -4.21
N LYS A 7 23.17 -13.27 -5.35
CA LYS A 7 24.05 -12.22 -5.90
C LYS A 7 24.24 -11.04 -4.95
N LEU A 8 23.22 -10.72 -4.16
CA LEU A 8 23.27 -9.66 -3.17
C LEU A 8 24.31 -10.00 -2.08
N GLU A 9 24.26 -11.24 -1.56
CA GLU A 9 25.25 -11.72 -0.60
C GLU A 9 26.67 -11.69 -1.15
N VAL A 10 26.88 -12.03 -2.43
CA VAL A 10 28.21 -11.88 -3.09
C VAL A 10 28.68 -10.42 -3.06
N GLY A 11 27.80 -9.48 -3.37
CA GLY A 11 28.11 -8.04 -3.34
C GLY A 11 28.44 -7.54 -1.93
N LEU A 12 27.68 -8.00 -0.93
CA LEU A 12 27.89 -7.66 0.48
C LEU A 12 29.19 -8.23 1.04
N ILE A 13 29.49 -9.51 0.76
CA ILE A 13 30.77 -10.14 1.13
C ILE A 13 31.93 -9.40 0.48
N SER A 14 31.78 -8.98 -0.78
CA SER A 14 32.80 -8.18 -1.48
C SER A 14 32.95 -6.77 -0.90
N SER A 15 31.94 -6.29 -0.18
CA SER A 15 31.94 -5.03 0.57
C SER A 15 32.28 -5.23 2.05
N ASN A 16 32.78 -6.42 2.44
CA ASN A 16 33.12 -6.81 3.81
C ASN A 16 31.95 -6.77 4.81
N ILE A 17 30.71 -6.92 4.34
CA ILE A 17 29.52 -7.05 5.20
C ILE A 17 29.28 -8.55 5.43
N LEU A 18 29.39 -9.02 6.67
CA LEU A 18 29.50 -10.45 6.98
C LEU A 18 28.44 -10.96 7.96
N SER A 19 27.85 -10.09 8.79
CA SER A 19 26.65 -10.40 9.56
C SER A 19 25.41 -10.12 8.72
N ILE A 20 25.00 -11.13 7.97
CA ILE A 20 23.95 -11.06 6.94
C ILE A 20 22.69 -11.84 7.38
N GLU A 21 22.51 -12.08 8.67
CA GLU A 21 21.28 -12.74 9.12
C GLU A 21 20.06 -11.90 8.68
N ASN A 22 19.19 -12.53 7.90
CA ASN A 22 17.86 -12.03 7.55
C ASN A 22 17.81 -10.76 6.66
N LEU A 23 18.63 -10.64 5.60
CA LEU A 23 18.42 -9.58 4.59
C LEU A 23 17.00 -9.52 4.01
N SER A 24 16.30 -10.66 3.99
CA SER A 24 14.89 -10.75 3.62
C SER A 24 13.98 -9.88 4.48
N SER A 25 14.39 -9.48 5.68
CA SER A 25 13.63 -8.58 6.54
C SER A 25 13.84 -7.09 6.20
N PHE A 26 14.69 -6.74 5.23
CA PHE A 26 14.97 -5.35 4.88
C PHE A 26 13.96 -4.84 3.85
N PRO A 27 13.08 -3.88 4.22
CA PRO A 27 11.86 -3.59 3.47
C PRO A 27 12.08 -2.92 2.11
N PHE A 28 13.25 -2.34 1.87
CA PHE A 28 13.55 -1.56 0.65
C PHE A 28 14.54 -2.26 -0.29
N ILE A 29 15.01 -3.46 0.06
CA ILE A 29 15.98 -4.22 -0.74
C ILE A 29 15.24 -5.27 -1.56
N LYS A 30 15.45 -5.26 -2.88
CA LYS A 30 15.00 -6.35 -3.75
C LYS A 30 16.10 -7.41 -3.81
N ILE A 31 15.78 -8.63 -3.39
CA ILE A 31 16.68 -9.78 -3.51
C ILE A 31 16.38 -10.45 -4.87
N ASP A 32 17.34 -10.41 -5.79
CA ASP A 32 17.25 -11.19 -7.04
C ASP A 32 17.33 -12.69 -6.71
N GLY A 33 16.29 -13.45 -7.06
CA GLY A 33 16.14 -14.88 -6.75
C GLY A 33 17.05 -15.83 -7.55
N LYS A 34 18.17 -15.36 -8.10
CA LYS A 34 19.15 -16.25 -8.76
C LYS A 34 20.11 -16.78 -7.72
N SER A 35 20.07 -18.09 -7.50
CA SER A 35 21.03 -18.78 -6.64
C SER A 35 22.45 -18.63 -7.21
N TYR A 36 23.43 -18.42 -6.32
CA TYR A 36 24.83 -18.24 -6.68
C TYR A 36 25.68 -19.24 -5.89
N GLU A 37 25.68 -20.52 -6.29
CA GLU A 37 26.17 -21.61 -5.44
C GLU A 37 27.59 -22.11 -5.74
N ASP A 38 28.33 -21.44 -6.63
CA ASP A 38 29.52 -22.03 -7.26
C ASP A 38 30.83 -21.85 -6.49
N PHE A 39 30.88 -21.01 -5.44
CA PHE A 39 32.12 -20.65 -4.76
C PHE A 39 31.98 -20.46 -3.24
N TYR A 40 33.06 -20.74 -2.53
CA TYR A 40 33.25 -20.39 -1.12
C TYR A 40 34.21 -19.23 -0.95
N TYR A 41 33.88 -18.36 -0.01
CA TYR A 41 34.76 -17.29 0.45
C TYR A 41 35.37 -17.66 1.80
N ILE A 42 36.70 -17.67 1.86
CA ILE A 42 37.44 -17.73 3.13
C ILE A 42 38.09 -16.35 3.33
N LEU A 43 37.78 -15.73 4.46
CA LEU A 43 38.32 -14.44 4.83
C LEU A 43 39.25 -14.63 6.03
N VAL A 44 40.51 -14.27 5.85
CA VAL A 44 41.53 -14.23 6.90
C VAL A 44 41.62 -12.79 7.39
N LYS A 45 41.27 -12.56 8.66
CA LYS A 45 41.21 -11.22 9.27
C LYS A 45 42.36 -11.03 10.25
N PHE A 46 42.99 -9.88 10.17
CA PHE A 46 43.96 -9.36 11.12
C PHE A 46 43.34 -8.11 11.76
N GLU A 47 42.57 -8.33 12.81
CA GLU A 47 41.82 -7.29 13.50
C GLU A 47 42.75 -6.42 14.34
N SER A 48 42.50 -5.10 14.36
CA SER A 48 43.34 -4.15 15.10
C SER A 48 42.51 -3.26 16.01
N TYR A 49 41.41 -2.71 15.49
CA TYR A 49 40.51 -1.85 16.25
C TYR A 49 39.07 -2.20 15.97
N GLU A 50 38.23 -1.88 16.94
CA GLU A 50 36.79 -2.01 16.85
C GLU A 50 36.17 -0.64 17.09
N ILE A 51 35.21 -0.28 16.23
CA ILE A 51 34.36 0.90 16.40
C ILE A 51 32.95 0.39 16.67
N LEU A 52 32.39 0.82 17.80
CA LEU A 52 31.02 0.55 18.20
C LEU A 52 30.17 1.81 18.00
N LEU A 53 29.11 1.68 17.22
CA LEU A 53 28.14 2.72 16.92
C LEU A 53 26.80 2.32 17.53
N ASP A 54 26.62 2.70 18.79
CA ASP A 54 25.35 2.55 19.50
C ASP A 54 24.30 3.47 18.87
N VAL A 55 23.17 2.89 18.46
CA VAL A 55 22.06 3.58 17.80
C VAL A 55 21.54 4.73 18.66
N ASP A 56 21.51 4.56 19.99
CA ASP A 56 21.03 5.59 20.91
C ASP A 56 21.93 6.85 20.91
N ASN A 57 23.18 6.68 20.51
CA ASN A 57 24.20 7.73 20.45
C ASN A 57 24.43 8.30 19.04
N VAL A 58 23.79 7.72 18.02
CA VAL A 58 23.88 8.20 16.64
C VAL A 58 22.71 9.15 16.35
N LYS A 59 23.00 10.25 15.65
CA LYS A 59 21.98 11.18 15.19
C LYS A 59 22.03 11.30 13.68
N PRO A 60 20.91 11.11 12.98
CA PRO A 60 20.86 11.41 11.56
C PRO A 60 21.11 12.89 11.30
N THR A 61 21.52 13.21 10.09
CA THR A 61 21.67 14.61 9.67
C THR A 61 20.29 15.23 9.47
N LYS A 62 20.17 16.54 9.73
CA LYS A 62 18.91 17.28 9.49
C LYS A 62 18.41 17.16 8.05
N GLU A 63 19.35 17.10 7.10
CA GLU A 63 19.04 16.88 5.69
C GLU A 63 18.35 15.53 5.47
N PHE A 64 18.90 14.46 6.05
CA PHE A 64 18.32 13.13 5.96
C PHE A 64 16.93 13.07 6.62
N GLU A 65 16.75 13.67 7.78
CA GLU A 65 15.45 13.76 8.46
C GLU A 65 14.41 14.48 7.58
N GLN A 66 14.77 15.63 6.99
CA GLN A 66 13.87 16.42 6.15
C GLN A 66 13.44 15.71 4.86
N ILE A 67 14.36 14.99 4.21
CA ILE A 67 14.00 14.24 3.00
C ILE A 67 13.10 13.04 3.32
N ILE A 68 13.31 12.39 4.47
CA ILE A 68 12.45 11.31 4.95
C ILE A 68 11.06 11.86 5.27
N GLU A 69 10.96 12.97 6.00
CA GLU A 69 9.67 13.61 6.28
C GLU A 69 8.91 13.99 5.00
N LYS A 70 9.63 14.53 4.00
CA LYS A 70 9.04 14.85 2.69
C LYS A 70 8.55 13.60 1.96
N ALA A 71 9.29 12.50 2.00
CA ALA A 71 8.87 11.23 1.40
C ALA A 71 7.66 10.64 2.12
N LEU A 72 7.64 10.67 3.45
CA LEU A 72 6.49 10.25 4.25
C LEU A 72 5.24 11.07 3.89
N ASN A 73 5.37 12.37 3.64
CA ASN A 73 4.24 13.22 3.24
C ASN A 73 3.92 13.20 1.74
N SER A 74 4.56 12.32 0.96
CA SER A 74 4.30 12.17 -0.47
C SER A 74 3.04 11.34 -0.77
N MET A 75 2.51 11.47 -1.98
CA MET A 75 1.48 10.57 -2.53
C MET A 75 2.01 9.17 -2.79
N LYS A 76 3.33 8.98 -2.98
CA LYS A 76 3.95 7.66 -3.24
C LYS A 76 5.04 7.36 -2.21
N PRO A 77 4.69 7.26 -0.91
CA PRO A 77 5.67 7.24 0.17
C PRO A 77 6.66 6.08 0.06
N LEU A 78 6.19 4.87 -0.31
CA LEU A 78 7.06 3.70 -0.43
C LEU A 78 8.12 3.88 -1.52
N LYS A 79 7.73 4.43 -2.69
CA LYS A 79 8.66 4.68 -3.80
C LYS A 79 9.67 5.77 -3.47
N ASP A 80 9.22 6.83 -2.81
CA ASP A 80 10.11 7.92 -2.43
C ASP A 80 11.09 7.50 -1.33
N LEU A 81 10.64 6.73 -0.33
CA LEU A 81 11.52 6.12 0.67
C LEU A 81 12.54 5.18 0.02
N GLN A 82 12.10 4.31 -0.91
CA GLN A 82 13.02 3.43 -1.62
C GLN A 82 14.09 4.22 -2.39
N ARG A 83 13.72 5.32 -3.06
CA ARG A 83 14.69 6.19 -3.75
C ARG A 83 15.71 6.77 -2.78
N ILE A 84 15.26 7.24 -1.62
CA ILE A 84 16.16 7.79 -0.58
C ILE A 84 17.14 6.73 -0.08
N PHE A 85 16.67 5.52 0.25
CA PHE A 85 17.57 4.46 0.73
C PHE A 85 18.50 3.91 -0.36
N ASN A 86 18.11 3.98 -1.64
CA ASN A 86 19.02 3.67 -2.74
C ASN A 86 20.19 4.68 -2.84
N GLU A 87 19.97 5.93 -2.43
CA GLU A 87 20.97 7.01 -2.46
C GLU A 87 21.84 7.02 -1.18
N TYR A 88 21.21 6.93 -0.01
CA TYR A 88 21.88 7.01 1.29
C TYR A 88 22.43 5.67 1.78
N GLY A 89 22.00 4.57 1.17
CA GLY A 89 22.26 3.21 1.63
C GLY A 89 21.10 2.63 2.43
N HIS A 90 21.06 1.30 2.49
CA HIS A 90 19.98 0.55 3.14
C HIS A 90 20.34 0.06 4.54
N LEU A 91 21.63 0.03 4.86
CA LEU A 91 22.20 -0.68 6.00
C LEU A 91 22.95 0.31 6.90
N PHE A 92 22.88 0.08 8.21
CA PHE A 92 23.68 0.79 9.20
C PHE A 92 24.45 -0.22 10.06
N PRO A 93 25.80 -0.21 10.03
CA PRO A 93 26.61 -1.08 10.86
C PRO A 93 26.73 -0.51 12.28
N GLN A 94 26.41 -1.31 13.29
CA GLN A 94 26.66 -0.93 14.69
C GLN A 94 28.06 -1.34 15.16
N ARG A 95 28.73 -2.23 14.43
CA ARG A 95 30.07 -2.70 14.74
C ARG A 95 30.92 -2.67 13.48
N ILE A 96 32.05 -1.98 13.53
CA ILE A 96 32.99 -1.85 12.42
C ILE A 96 34.36 -2.32 12.90
N ILE A 97 34.93 -3.32 12.23
CA ILE A 97 36.28 -3.81 12.54
C ILE A 97 37.26 -3.22 11.56
N LEU A 98 38.31 -2.62 12.11
CA LEU A 98 39.42 -2.06 11.37
C LEU A 98 40.64 -2.98 11.49
N GLY A 99 41.36 -3.14 10.39
CA GLY A 99 42.57 -3.92 10.34
C GLY A 99 42.97 -4.26 8.92
N ARG A 100 43.37 -5.51 8.71
CA ARG A 100 43.69 -6.07 7.40
C ARG A 100 42.95 -7.36 7.13
N SER A 101 42.57 -7.61 5.88
CA SER A 101 42.00 -8.90 5.52
C SER A 101 42.49 -9.38 4.15
N LEU A 102 42.57 -10.71 4.05
CA LEU A 102 42.89 -11.44 2.85
C LEU A 102 41.75 -12.39 2.53
N LYS A 103 41.42 -12.49 1.25
CA LYS A 103 40.30 -13.27 0.73
C LYS A 103 40.81 -14.39 -0.16
N ILE A 104 40.25 -15.57 0.04
CA ILE A 104 40.44 -16.76 -0.78
C ILE A 104 39.08 -17.10 -1.38
N ILE A 105 39.09 -17.43 -2.68
CA ILE A 105 37.90 -17.87 -3.41
C ILE A 105 38.16 -19.30 -3.87
N LEU A 106 37.33 -20.25 -3.39
CA LEU A 106 37.45 -21.67 -3.74
C LEU A 106 36.23 -22.11 -4.55
N PRO A 107 36.41 -22.91 -5.63
CA PRO A 107 35.28 -23.50 -6.36
C PRO A 107 34.59 -24.60 -5.55
N ASP A 108 33.27 -24.78 -5.72
CA ASP A 108 32.44 -25.74 -4.98
C ASP A 108 32.87 -27.21 -5.19
N SER A 109 33.58 -27.51 -6.28
CA SER A 109 34.16 -28.83 -6.58
C SER A 109 35.29 -29.28 -5.64
N SER A 110 35.76 -28.41 -4.75
CA SER A 110 36.80 -28.71 -3.74
C SER A 110 36.26 -29.39 -2.46
N SER A 111 34.95 -29.64 -2.39
CA SER A 111 34.19 -29.94 -1.15
C SER A 111 34.15 -31.40 -0.68
N ASN A 112 35.14 -32.23 -0.99
CA ASN A 112 35.10 -33.63 -0.54
C ASN A 112 35.53 -33.88 0.92
N ASN A 113 35.88 -32.86 1.71
CA ASN A 113 36.16 -33.04 3.13
C ASN A 113 35.52 -31.94 3.96
N THR A 114 34.92 -32.34 5.08
CA THR A 114 34.41 -31.48 6.15
C THR A 114 35.48 -30.47 6.56
N PHE A 115 35.34 -29.23 6.10
CA PHE A 115 36.25 -28.10 6.37
C PHE A 115 36.27 -27.64 7.83
N GLU A 116 35.61 -28.36 8.75
CA GLU A 116 35.66 -28.11 10.21
C GLU A 116 37.07 -28.26 10.81
N ASN A 117 38.04 -28.82 10.05
CA ASN A 117 39.41 -29.10 10.52
C ASN A 117 40.53 -28.29 9.85
N VAL A 118 40.23 -27.23 9.08
CA VAL A 118 41.27 -26.35 8.50
C VAL A 118 41.94 -25.56 9.64
N LYS A 119 43.19 -25.91 9.99
CA LYS A 119 43.94 -25.25 11.07
C LYS A 119 44.98 -24.27 10.54
N SER A 120 45.36 -24.40 9.27
CA SER A 120 46.38 -23.59 8.63
C SER A 120 46.03 -23.28 7.16
N LEU A 121 46.64 -22.22 6.60
CA LEU A 121 46.56 -21.94 5.16
C LEU A 121 47.12 -23.08 4.30
N ASP A 122 48.03 -23.89 4.85
CA ASP A 122 48.66 -25.01 4.15
C ASP A 122 47.65 -26.12 3.84
N ASP A 123 46.59 -26.24 4.65
CA ASP A 123 45.53 -27.24 4.48
C ASP A 123 44.57 -26.91 3.32
N LEU A 124 44.62 -25.69 2.78
CA LEU A 124 43.70 -25.20 1.74
C LEU A 124 44.23 -25.36 0.31
N ASP A 125 45.49 -25.80 0.11
CA ASP A 125 46.17 -25.90 -1.19
C ASP A 125 46.08 -24.62 -2.04
N VAL A 126 46.27 -23.46 -1.39
CA VAL A 126 46.17 -22.14 -2.02
C VAL A 126 47.55 -21.53 -2.25
N SER A 127 47.83 -21.12 -3.49
CA SER A 127 49.11 -20.48 -3.87
C SER A 127 49.10 -18.95 -3.68
N TYR A 128 47.93 -18.32 -3.66
CA TYR A 128 47.81 -16.86 -3.50
C TYR A 128 46.53 -16.44 -2.78
N LEU A 129 46.57 -15.28 -2.15
CA LEU A 129 45.44 -14.62 -1.51
C LEU A 129 45.17 -13.28 -2.18
N LEU A 130 43.95 -12.77 -2.02
CA LEU A 130 43.55 -11.48 -2.55
C LEU A 130 43.43 -10.46 -1.42
N THR A 131 43.99 -9.27 -1.60
CA THR A 131 43.65 -8.13 -0.74
C THR A 131 42.23 -7.67 -1.01
N GLN A 132 41.69 -6.77 -0.17
CA GLN A 132 40.38 -6.16 -0.40
C GLN A 132 40.28 -5.41 -1.74
N LYS A 133 41.42 -4.88 -2.24
CA LYS A 133 41.50 -4.18 -3.52
C LYS A 133 41.71 -5.13 -4.70
N GLY A 134 41.76 -6.44 -4.45
CA GLY A 134 41.97 -7.47 -5.47
C GLY A 134 43.44 -7.67 -5.88
N GLU A 135 44.39 -7.13 -5.12
CA GLU A 135 45.81 -7.39 -5.37
C GLU A 135 46.16 -8.81 -4.96
N ILE A 136 46.96 -9.49 -5.79
CA ILE A 136 47.39 -10.86 -5.56
C ILE A 136 48.61 -10.86 -4.64
N ILE A 137 48.51 -11.57 -3.53
CA ILE A 137 49.60 -11.82 -2.59
C ILE A 137 49.93 -13.31 -2.64
N GLU A 138 51.09 -13.63 -3.20
CA GLU A 138 51.63 -14.99 -3.13
C GLU A 138 51.91 -15.37 -1.68
N LYS A 139 51.71 -16.66 -1.37
CA LYS A 139 51.87 -17.19 -0.02
C LYS A 139 53.24 -16.86 0.60
N ASP A 140 54.31 -16.92 -0.18
CA ASP A 140 55.68 -16.66 0.29
C ASP A 140 55.90 -15.18 0.67
N ASN A 141 55.08 -14.27 0.16
CA ASN A 141 55.18 -12.83 0.38
C ASN A 141 54.27 -12.32 1.52
N LEU A 142 53.56 -13.21 2.21
CA LEU A 142 52.59 -12.83 3.27
C LEU A 142 53.26 -12.11 4.46
N SER A 143 54.43 -12.56 4.88
CA SER A 143 55.18 -11.96 5.99
C SER A 143 55.59 -10.52 5.67
N GLN A 144 56.16 -10.31 4.49
CA GLN A 144 56.54 -8.99 3.99
C GLN A 144 55.32 -8.08 3.83
N TRP A 145 54.20 -8.61 3.32
CA TRP A 145 52.97 -7.85 3.21
C TRP A 145 52.45 -7.40 4.58
N PHE A 146 52.45 -8.28 5.57
CA PHE A 146 51.99 -7.97 6.92
C PHE A 146 52.83 -6.86 7.56
N ASP A 147 54.17 -6.95 7.46
CA ASP A 147 55.05 -5.94 8.04
C ASP A 147 54.93 -4.58 7.34
N ASN A 148 54.78 -4.58 6.01
CA ASN A 148 54.65 -3.35 5.22
C ASN A 148 53.30 -2.64 5.42
N THR A 149 52.26 -3.36 5.81
CA THR A 149 50.89 -2.82 5.87
C THR A 149 50.35 -2.65 7.29
N ARG A 150 51.17 -2.98 8.30
CA ARG A 150 50.83 -2.99 9.73
C ARG A 150 50.11 -1.73 10.23
N TYR A 151 50.43 -0.56 9.69
CA TYR A 151 49.87 0.72 10.15
C TYR A 151 48.76 1.29 9.27
N ASN A 152 48.52 0.76 8.06
CA ASN A 152 47.41 1.27 7.26
C ASN A 152 46.17 0.42 7.55
N LEU A 153 45.19 1.02 8.20
CA LEU A 153 43.95 0.37 8.59
C LEU A 153 42.92 0.47 7.47
N GLU A 154 42.19 -0.62 7.25
CA GLU A 154 41.04 -0.68 6.35
C GLU A 154 39.84 -1.24 7.12
N ILE A 155 38.63 -0.99 6.64
CA ILE A 155 37.43 -1.64 7.19
C ILE A 155 37.43 -3.07 6.68
N ILE A 156 37.53 -4.03 7.59
CA ILE A 156 37.61 -5.46 7.26
C ILE A 156 36.34 -6.23 7.55
N GLU A 157 35.44 -5.63 8.31
CA GLU A 157 34.14 -6.18 8.61
C GLU A 157 33.16 -5.09 9.05
N PHE A 158 31.96 -5.18 8.50
CA PHE A 158 30.75 -4.58 9.06
C PHE A 158 29.89 -5.68 9.70
N ASP A 159 29.51 -5.45 10.95
CA ASP A 159 28.81 -6.40 11.81
C ASP A 159 27.69 -5.71 12.60
N ASN A 160 26.76 -6.50 13.16
CA ASN A 160 25.56 -6.04 13.86
C ASN A 160 24.75 -5.03 13.02
N ILE A 161 24.41 -5.44 11.80
CA ILE A 161 23.76 -4.61 10.78
C ILE A 161 22.27 -4.47 11.08
N ILE A 162 21.77 -3.23 11.01
CA ILE A 162 20.34 -2.91 11.05
C ILE A 162 19.91 -2.15 9.80
N PRO A 163 18.61 -2.09 9.47
CA PRO A 163 18.11 -1.20 8.44
C PRO A 163 18.43 0.25 8.77
N LEU A 164 18.91 1.03 7.80
CA LEU A 164 19.32 2.42 8.03
C LEU A 164 18.22 3.24 8.70
N TYR A 165 16.96 3.03 8.31
CA TYR A 165 15.83 3.77 8.88
C TYR A 165 15.61 3.54 10.39
N LYS A 166 16.20 2.50 10.99
CA LYS A 166 16.12 2.22 12.44
C LYS A 166 16.98 3.18 13.28
N ILE A 167 17.83 4.01 12.67
CA ILE A 167 18.53 5.09 13.40
C ILE A 167 17.67 6.36 13.53
N LEU A 168 16.54 6.42 12.82
CA LEU A 168 15.56 7.49 12.96
C LEU A 168 14.75 7.29 14.24
N LYS A 169 14.21 8.37 14.80
CA LYS A 169 13.40 8.29 16.03
C LYS A 169 11.91 8.29 15.69
N GLU A 170 11.32 9.47 15.57
CA GLU A 170 9.88 9.61 15.33
C GLU A 170 9.50 9.13 13.93
N GLU A 171 10.36 9.34 12.94
CA GLU A 171 10.16 8.92 11.55
C GLU A 171 10.18 7.40 11.42
N GLN A 172 10.93 6.69 12.28
CA GLN A 172 10.96 5.23 12.25
C GLN A 172 9.56 4.66 12.49
N ILE A 173 8.84 5.17 13.50
CA ILE A 173 7.48 4.73 13.81
C ILE A 173 6.55 4.94 12.60
N LYS A 174 6.69 6.07 11.90
CA LYS A 174 5.90 6.37 10.70
C LYS A 174 6.27 5.45 9.52
N ILE A 175 7.54 5.12 9.37
CA ILE A 175 8.00 4.17 8.34
C ILE A 175 7.46 2.77 8.65
N ASP A 176 7.59 2.31 9.90
CA ASP A 176 7.09 1.01 10.34
C ASP A 176 5.56 0.91 10.09
N ASP A 177 4.78 1.94 10.46
CA ASP A 177 3.33 2.01 10.18
C ASP A 177 2.99 1.93 8.68
N ILE A 178 3.73 2.65 7.83
CA ILE A 178 3.53 2.58 6.38
C ILE A 178 3.84 1.17 5.87
N LEU A 179 4.96 0.58 6.29
CA LEU A 179 5.35 -0.76 5.86
C LEU A 179 4.32 -1.82 6.27
N ASP A 180 3.83 -1.75 7.51
CA ASP A 180 2.79 -2.65 8.01
C ASP A 180 1.51 -2.53 7.16
N LYS A 181 1.11 -1.30 6.82
CA LYS A 181 -0.05 -1.03 5.94
C LYS A 181 0.17 -1.54 4.51
N PHE A 182 1.37 -1.47 3.96
CA PHE A 182 1.69 -2.02 2.62
C PHE A 182 1.78 -3.55 2.62
N ASN A 183 2.14 -4.16 3.75
CA ASN A 183 2.17 -5.62 3.94
C ASN A 183 0.79 -6.22 4.30
N ASP A 184 -0.23 -5.39 4.49
CA ASP A 184 -1.61 -5.80 4.70
C ASP A 184 -2.29 -6.15 3.35
N PHE A 185 -2.32 -7.44 3.03
CA PHE A 185 -2.89 -7.94 1.78
C PHE A 185 -4.40 -8.16 1.81
N GLN A 186 -5.02 -8.06 2.99
CA GLN A 186 -6.43 -8.43 3.18
C GLN A 186 -7.33 -7.19 3.24
N ASN A 187 -6.89 -6.15 3.94
CA ASN A 187 -7.76 -5.02 4.22
C ASN A 187 -7.68 -3.94 3.14
N SER A 188 -8.82 -3.31 2.88
CA SER A 188 -8.93 -2.13 2.04
C SER A 188 -8.78 -0.86 2.88
N ARG A 189 -8.18 0.16 2.28
CA ARG A 189 -7.96 1.46 2.94
C ARG A 189 -8.37 2.59 2.01
N ILE A 190 -8.59 3.76 2.59
CA ILE A 190 -8.73 5.00 1.81
C ILE A 190 -7.35 5.36 1.26
N ILE A 191 -7.23 5.35 -0.06
CA ILE A 191 -5.99 5.61 -0.80
C ILE A 191 -5.84 7.10 -1.08
N MET A 192 -6.93 7.72 -1.52
CA MET A 192 -6.98 9.11 -1.95
C MET A 192 -8.41 9.62 -1.80
N THR A 193 -8.54 10.92 -1.61
CA THR A 193 -9.83 11.62 -1.51
C THR A 193 -9.77 12.88 -2.34
N GLY A 194 -10.90 13.30 -2.88
CA GLY A 194 -10.95 14.47 -3.72
C GLY A 194 -12.33 15.10 -3.77
N ILE A 195 -12.33 16.30 -4.34
CA ILE A 195 -13.54 17.01 -4.70
C ILE A 195 -13.43 17.50 -6.13
N THR A 196 -14.52 17.35 -6.88
CA THR A 196 -14.61 17.80 -8.28
C THR A 196 -15.81 18.71 -8.42
N ASP A 197 -15.64 19.91 -9.00
CA ASP A 197 -16.76 20.79 -9.29
C ASP A 197 -17.56 20.35 -10.52
N LEU A 198 -18.82 20.74 -10.52
CA LEU A 198 -19.83 20.38 -11.51
C LEU A 198 -20.24 21.58 -12.37
N LYS A 199 -19.41 22.62 -12.48
CA LYS A 199 -19.78 23.90 -13.12
C LYS A 199 -20.02 23.79 -14.63
N ASP A 200 -19.40 22.80 -15.25
CA ASP A 200 -19.45 22.53 -16.69
C ASP A 200 -20.63 21.62 -17.10
N LEU A 201 -21.50 21.24 -16.17
CA LEU A 201 -22.73 20.51 -16.48
C LEU A 201 -23.72 21.35 -17.29
N ASP A 202 -24.38 20.69 -18.24
CA ASP A 202 -25.65 21.16 -18.78
C ASP A 202 -26.79 20.64 -17.88
N ASN A 203 -27.74 21.51 -17.52
CA ASN A 203 -28.77 21.19 -16.51
C ASN A 203 -29.95 20.41 -17.10
N ASP A 204 -30.01 20.28 -18.42
CA ASP A 204 -31.14 19.73 -19.15
C ASP A 204 -31.06 18.19 -19.33
N GLU A 205 -29.93 17.56 -18.99
CA GLU A 205 -29.73 16.12 -19.10
C GLU A 205 -30.11 15.36 -17.81
N ILE A 206 -30.81 14.21 -17.95
CA ILE A 206 -31.18 13.31 -16.83
C ILE A 206 -29.98 12.46 -16.37
N LEU A 207 -29.03 12.20 -17.27
CA LEU A 207 -27.85 11.35 -17.07
C LEU A 207 -26.61 12.10 -17.54
N TYR A 208 -25.64 12.29 -16.65
CA TYR A 208 -24.40 13.01 -16.96
C TYR A 208 -23.16 12.20 -16.62
N TYR A 209 -22.12 12.33 -17.44
CA TYR A 209 -20.82 11.69 -17.26
C TYR A 209 -19.75 12.76 -17.01
N LYS A 210 -19.15 12.74 -15.83
CA LYS A 210 -18.01 13.59 -15.49
C LYS A 210 -16.74 12.77 -15.44
N HIS A 211 -15.76 13.08 -16.28
CA HIS A 211 -14.42 12.53 -16.09
C HIS A 211 -13.71 13.23 -14.94
N ILE A 212 -13.14 12.45 -14.02
CA ILE A 212 -12.36 12.91 -12.87
C ILE A 212 -10.92 12.47 -13.09
N ASN A 213 -10.06 13.44 -13.42
CA ASN A 213 -8.62 13.21 -13.56
C ASN A 213 -7.94 13.26 -12.18
N LEU A 214 -7.11 12.26 -11.90
CA LEU A 214 -6.22 12.22 -10.76
C LEU A 214 -4.92 12.94 -11.08
N GLU A 215 -4.45 13.77 -10.15
CA GLU A 215 -3.14 14.42 -10.27
C GLU A 215 -1.99 13.39 -10.20
N THR A 216 -2.20 12.29 -9.47
CA THR A 216 -1.22 11.21 -9.31
C THR A 216 -1.80 9.90 -9.82
N SER A 217 -1.16 9.34 -10.85
CA SER A 217 -1.55 8.05 -11.42
C SER A 217 -1.34 6.88 -10.44
N LEU A 218 -2.31 5.96 -10.42
CA LEU A 218 -2.43 4.81 -9.52
C LEU A 218 -1.71 3.54 -10.02
N GLU A 219 -1.18 3.55 -11.25
CA GLU A 219 -0.43 2.43 -11.88
C GLU A 219 -1.22 1.13 -12.14
N ASP A 220 -2.34 0.92 -11.45
CA ASP A 220 -3.27 -0.19 -11.59
C ASP A 220 -4.72 0.35 -11.53
N GLU A 221 -5.65 -0.37 -12.15
CA GLU A 221 -7.10 -0.12 -12.20
C GLU A 221 -7.85 -0.86 -11.09
N ASN A 222 -7.15 -1.66 -10.28
CA ASN A 222 -7.70 -2.45 -9.16
C ASN A 222 -8.06 -1.57 -7.94
N TYR A 223 -8.90 -0.56 -8.15
CA TYR A 223 -9.45 0.30 -7.10
C TYR A 223 -10.95 0.51 -7.32
N GLU A 224 -11.61 0.98 -6.27
CA GLU A 224 -13.04 1.29 -6.29
C GLU A 224 -13.24 2.70 -5.78
N VAL A 225 -14.28 3.36 -6.27
CA VAL A 225 -14.56 4.75 -5.92
C VAL A 225 -15.92 4.86 -5.29
N PHE A 226 -15.96 5.54 -4.15
CA PHE A 226 -17.18 5.84 -3.41
C PHE A 226 -17.29 7.33 -3.21
N GLY A 227 -18.51 7.86 -3.18
CA GLY A 227 -18.70 9.29 -3.10
C GLY A 227 -20.16 9.69 -3.09
N SER A 228 -20.39 11.00 -3.07
CA SER A 228 -21.73 11.60 -3.06
C SER A 228 -21.68 13.00 -3.66
N ILE A 229 -22.83 13.48 -4.12
CA ILE A 229 -22.99 14.86 -4.59
C ILE A 229 -23.37 15.74 -3.42
N ILE A 230 -22.72 16.90 -3.36
CA ILE A 230 -22.77 17.80 -2.23
C ILE A 230 -23.08 19.20 -2.71
N SER A 231 -23.87 19.91 -1.91
CA SER A 231 -24.12 21.33 -2.13
C SER A 231 -22.89 22.17 -1.82
N LYS A 232 -22.95 23.45 -2.15
CA LYS A 232 -21.95 24.45 -1.75
C LYS A 232 -21.80 24.59 -0.23
N ASP A 233 -22.85 24.26 0.52
CA ASP A 233 -22.88 24.31 1.99
C ASP A 233 -22.50 22.96 2.62
N ASN A 234 -21.90 22.05 1.84
CA ASN A 234 -21.41 20.73 2.26
C ASN A 234 -22.50 19.77 2.74
N SER A 235 -23.75 19.98 2.34
CA SER A 235 -24.86 19.07 2.61
C SER A 235 -24.99 18.02 1.50
N LYS A 236 -25.32 16.78 1.88
CA LYS A 236 -25.73 15.75 0.91
C LYS A 236 -26.97 16.20 0.16
N LEU A 237 -27.09 15.81 -1.11
CA LEU A 237 -28.31 15.98 -1.90
C LEU A 237 -28.96 14.61 -2.14
N ASP A 238 -30.04 14.30 -1.42
CA ASP A 238 -30.67 12.98 -1.47
C ASP A 238 -31.34 12.65 -2.81
N ASN A 239 -31.72 13.67 -3.59
CA ASN A 239 -32.42 13.49 -4.87
C ASN A 239 -31.50 13.26 -6.07
N ILE A 240 -30.19 13.15 -5.84
CA ILE A 240 -29.19 13.02 -6.91
C ILE A 240 -28.29 11.83 -6.61
N TYR A 241 -28.38 10.83 -7.46
CA TYR A 241 -27.58 9.62 -7.34
C TYR A 241 -26.29 9.78 -8.14
N VAL A 242 -25.18 9.33 -7.57
CA VAL A 242 -23.89 9.27 -8.27
C VAL A 242 -23.34 7.86 -8.17
N ASN A 243 -22.94 7.32 -9.32
CA ASN A 243 -22.14 6.12 -9.44
C ASN A 243 -20.74 6.49 -9.93
N PHE A 244 -19.83 5.54 -9.84
CA PHE A 244 -18.50 5.67 -10.40
C PHE A 244 -18.23 4.46 -11.27
N GLY A 245 -17.40 4.61 -12.29
CA GLY A 245 -17.03 3.52 -13.19
C GLY A 245 -16.04 3.98 -14.25
N LEU A 246 -15.80 3.11 -15.24
CA LEU A 246 -14.85 3.36 -16.33
C LEU A 246 -13.47 3.78 -15.77
N TYR A 247 -12.94 2.95 -14.87
CA TYR A 247 -11.68 3.18 -14.17
C TYR A 247 -10.50 3.07 -15.14
N ASP A 248 -9.55 4.00 -15.01
CA ASP A 248 -8.23 3.91 -15.63
C ASP A 248 -7.13 4.32 -14.63
N PHE A 249 -5.86 4.22 -15.06
CA PHE A 249 -4.71 4.55 -14.21
C PHE A 249 -4.56 6.06 -13.90
N ASN A 250 -5.30 6.93 -14.59
CA ASN A 250 -5.27 8.40 -14.44
C ASN A 250 -6.56 8.97 -13.85
N GLY A 251 -7.62 8.18 -13.68
CA GLY A 251 -8.93 8.74 -13.44
C GLY A 251 -10.07 7.75 -13.60
N PHE A 252 -11.26 8.30 -13.44
CA PHE A 252 -12.50 7.56 -13.49
C PHE A 252 -13.65 8.47 -13.88
N TYR A 253 -14.78 7.88 -14.25
CA TYR A 253 -16.00 8.63 -14.52
C TYR A 253 -16.92 8.59 -13.31
N ALA A 254 -17.50 9.74 -12.99
CA ALA A 254 -18.67 9.84 -12.15
C ALA A 254 -19.92 9.95 -13.02
N ILE A 255 -20.91 9.13 -12.70
CA ILE A 255 -22.12 8.96 -13.49
C ILE A 255 -23.29 9.44 -12.64
N ILE A 256 -23.77 10.62 -12.99
CA ILE A 256 -24.73 11.39 -12.20
C ILE A 256 -26.11 11.17 -12.79
N LYS A 257 -27.06 10.77 -11.94
CA LYS A 257 -28.45 10.56 -12.30
C LYS A 257 -29.33 11.45 -11.47
N LYS A 258 -30.13 12.25 -12.16
CA LYS A 258 -31.06 13.21 -11.55
C LYS A 258 -32.47 12.65 -11.59
N SER A 259 -33.20 12.73 -10.47
CA SER A 259 -34.64 12.47 -10.47
C SER A 259 -35.38 13.60 -11.20
N GLU A 260 -36.41 13.26 -12.00
CA GLU A 260 -37.22 14.24 -12.77
C GLU A 260 -37.85 15.33 -11.89
N ILE A 261 -38.00 15.07 -10.58
CA ILE A 261 -38.63 15.97 -9.62
C ILE A 261 -37.62 16.99 -9.03
N ALA A 262 -36.31 16.74 -9.15
CA ALA A 262 -35.29 17.56 -8.53
C ALA A 262 -35.02 18.85 -9.34
N ASN A 263 -35.47 20.00 -8.87
CA ASN A 263 -35.18 21.29 -9.53
C ASN A 263 -33.82 21.91 -9.13
N THR A 264 -32.87 21.07 -8.67
CA THR A 264 -31.59 21.53 -8.15
C THR A 264 -30.61 21.85 -9.27
N ASP A 265 -30.01 23.05 -9.23
CA ASP A 265 -28.93 23.46 -10.12
C ASP A 265 -27.61 22.79 -9.71
N LEU A 266 -27.15 21.85 -10.55
CA LEU A 266 -25.94 21.07 -10.28
C LEU A 266 -24.65 21.89 -10.45
N LYS A 267 -24.69 23.04 -11.13
CA LYS A 267 -23.50 23.86 -11.40
C LYS A 267 -22.82 24.39 -10.13
N ASN A 268 -23.58 24.50 -9.04
CA ASN A 268 -23.09 24.94 -7.74
C ASN A 268 -22.73 23.78 -6.79
N CYS A 269 -22.84 22.54 -7.28
CA CYS A 269 -22.56 21.34 -6.51
C CYS A 269 -21.15 20.81 -6.79
N TYR A 270 -20.75 19.86 -5.97
CA TYR A 270 -19.48 19.15 -6.10
C TYR A 270 -19.69 17.65 -5.95
N ILE A 271 -18.81 16.87 -6.56
CA ILE A 271 -18.67 15.43 -6.26
C ILE A 271 -17.59 15.32 -5.19
N SER A 272 -17.96 14.83 -4.01
CA SER A 272 -16.98 14.35 -3.03
C SER A 272 -16.74 12.87 -3.27
N TRP A 273 -15.48 12.48 -3.41
CA TRP A 273 -15.10 11.11 -3.74
C TRP A 273 -13.91 10.62 -2.92
N MET A 274 -13.86 9.31 -2.72
CA MET A 274 -12.76 8.59 -2.10
C MET A 274 -12.43 7.34 -2.92
N ILE A 275 -11.14 7.11 -3.12
CA ILE A 275 -10.59 5.91 -3.75
C ILE A 275 -10.27 4.93 -2.62
N VAL A 276 -10.81 3.73 -2.75
CA VAL A 276 -10.61 2.61 -1.84
C VAL A 276 -9.89 1.50 -2.59
N GLY A 277 -8.87 0.91 -1.96
CA GLY A 277 -8.14 -0.20 -2.56
C GLY A 277 -7.18 -0.85 -1.60
N ARG A 278 -6.44 -1.83 -2.13
CA ARG A 278 -5.36 -2.50 -1.40
C ARG A 278 -4.03 -1.85 -1.75
N LEU A 279 -3.24 -1.52 -0.74
CA LEU A 279 -1.98 -0.80 -0.92
C LEU A 279 -0.94 -1.59 -1.69
N SER A 280 -0.95 -2.91 -1.56
CA SER A 280 -0.07 -3.82 -2.29
C SER A 280 -0.21 -3.72 -3.82
N GLN A 281 -1.27 -3.09 -4.33
CA GLN A 281 -1.54 -2.95 -5.77
C GLN A 281 -1.33 -1.52 -6.29
N LEU A 282 -1.65 -0.48 -5.50
CA LEU A 282 -1.86 0.87 -6.05
C LEU A 282 -0.66 1.81 -5.91
N SER A 283 0.37 1.47 -5.12
CA SER A 283 1.60 2.25 -4.84
C SER A 283 1.43 3.68 -4.27
N VAL A 284 0.29 4.30 -4.53
CA VAL A 284 -0.17 5.60 -4.03
C VAL A 284 -0.79 5.39 -2.66
N PHE A 285 -0.47 6.28 -1.73
CA PHE A 285 -1.07 6.31 -0.41
C PHE A 285 -1.01 7.73 0.16
N SER A 286 -2.08 8.50 -0.03
CA SER A 286 -2.15 9.90 0.37
C SER A 286 -1.93 10.06 1.88
N PRO A 287 -1.16 11.08 2.34
CA PRO A 287 -0.92 11.33 3.76
C PRO A 287 -2.18 11.74 4.54
N ASN A 288 -3.22 12.18 3.86
CA ASN A 288 -4.35 12.88 4.49
C ASN A 288 -5.30 11.97 5.28
N ASN A 289 -5.38 10.67 4.95
CA ASN A 289 -6.39 9.75 5.49
C ASN A 289 -5.84 8.32 5.71
N ARG A 290 -4.55 8.17 6.00
CA ARG A 290 -3.86 6.86 6.06
C ARG A 290 -4.35 5.91 7.16
N ASP A 291 -4.99 6.47 8.18
CA ASP A 291 -5.43 5.70 9.34
C ASP A 291 -6.79 5.03 9.10
N PHE A 292 -7.48 5.41 8.02
CA PHE A 292 -8.80 4.88 7.70
C PHE A 292 -8.70 3.56 6.92
N GLN A 293 -8.92 2.47 7.66
CA GLN A 293 -9.30 1.18 7.10
C GLN A 293 -10.80 1.14 6.82
N VAL A 294 -11.20 0.48 5.74
CA VAL A 294 -12.60 0.32 5.35
C VAL A 294 -12.94 -1.15 5.17
N ASN A 295 -14.18 -1.48 5.50
CA ASN A 295 -14.73 -2.80 5.22
C ASN A 295 -15.42 -2.74 3.86
N TYR A 296 -14.72 -3.27 2.86
CA TYR A 296 -15.18 -3.31 1.48
C TYR A 296 -15.50 -4.74 1.06
N PHE A 297 -16.67 -4.93 0.44
CA PHE A 297 -17.04 -6.21 -0.17
C PHE A 297 -18.02 -6.01 -1.34
N LYS A 298 -18.00 -6.99 -2.26
CA LYS A 298 -18.97 -7.10 -3.37
C LYS A 298 -20.03 -8.14 -3.03
N LYS A 299 -21.28 -7.86 -3.37
CA LYS A 299 -22.40 -8.80 -3.20
C LYS A 299 -23.22 -8.87 -4.48
N LEU A 300 -23.36 -10.08 -5.03
CA LEU A 300 -24.30 -10.33 -6.11
C LEU A 300 -25.73 -10.23 -5.59
N VAL A 301 -26.55 -9.40 -6.23
CA VAL A 301 -27.98 -9.22 -5.94
C VAL A 301 -28.78 -9.51 -7.21
N GLU A 302 -29.75 -10.42 -7.08
CA GLU A 302 -30.71 -10.72 -8.14
C GLU A 302 -31.96 -9.85 -7.94
N LEU A 303 -32.19 -8.92 -8.86
CA LEU A 303 -33.34 -8.03 -8.79
C LEU A 303 -34.62 -8.75 -9.21
N GLN A 304 -35.66 -8.61 -8.40
CA GLN A 304 -37.00 -9.12 -8.68
C GLN A 304 -37.97 -7.96 -8.93
N SER A 305 -38.89 -8.13 -9.88
CA SER A 305 -39.84 -7.09 -10.31
C SER A 305 -40.73 -6.54 -9.18
N ASN A 306 -40.98 -7.35 -8.15
CA ASN A 306 -41.91 -7.02 -7.07
C ASN A 306 -41.20 -6.75 -5.73
N GLN A 307 -39.86 -6.70 -5.73
CA GLN A 307 -39.06 -6.50 -4.52
C GLN A 307 -38.18 -5.27 -4.69
N LEU A 308 -38.38 -4.29 -3.80
CA LEU A 308 -37.54 -3.09 -3.74
C LEU A 308 -36.52 -3.17 -2.61
N ASN A 309 -36.83 -3.86 -1.51
CA ASN A 309 -35.99 -3.93 -0.32
C ASN A 309 -35.17 -5.22 -0.30
N TYR A 310 -33.85 -5.07 -0.19
CA TYR A 310 -32.89 -6.17 -0.19
C TYR A 310 -32.06 -6.15 1.08
N ARG A 311 -32.12 -7.24 1.85
CA ARG A 311 -31.31 -7.44 3.06
C ARG A 311 -29.96 -8.02 2.67
N ILE A 312 -28.89 -7.34 3.07
CA ILE A 312 -27.51 -7.73 2.85
C ILE A 312 -26.88 -8.07 4.19
N GLU A 313 -26.50 -9.33 4.36
CA GLU A 313 -25.75 -9.77 5.53
C GLU A 313 -24.30 -9.29 5.46
N THR A 314 -23.78 -8.86 6.60
CA THR A 314 -22.40 -8.43 6.80
C THR A 314 -21.66 -9.46 7.66
N SER A 315 -20.36 -9.66 7.39
CA SER A 315 -19.52 -10.62 8.13
C SER A 315 -19.02 -10.09 9.48
N PHE A 316 -19.37 -8.87 9.85
CA PHE A 316 -18.94 -8.19 11.06
C PHE A 316 -20.10 -7.36 11.63
N SER A 317 -20.02 -7.01 12.92
CA SER A 317 -21.06 -6.21 13.55
C SER A 317 -20.96 -4.73 13.17
N LEU A 318 -22.11 -4.16 12.81
CA LEU A 318 -22.34 -2.75 12.58
C LEU A 318 -22.59 -2.03 13.91
N SER A 319 -22.33 -0.73 13.93
CA SER A 319 -22.54 0.12 15.10
C SER A 319 -23.02 1.50 14.66
N GLU A 320 -23.74 2.17 15.56
CA GLU A 320 -24.16 3.56 15.36
C GLU A 320 -22.93 4.45 15.07
N GLY A 321 -23.08 5.39 14.15
CA GLY A 321 -22.03 6.29 13.69
C GLY A 321 -21.28 5.81 12.43
N TYR A 322 -21.36 4.52 12.08
CA TYR A 322 -20.71 4.02 10.86
C TYR A 322 -21.28 4.69 9.61
N THR A 323 -20.42 4.97 8.63
CA THR A 323 -20.83 5.55 7.35
C THR A 323 -20.79 4.52 6.24
N ILE A 324 -21.89 4.39 5.49
CA ILE A 324 -22.06 3.40 4.43
C ILE A 324 -22.14 4.08 3.06
N PHE A 325 -21.37 3.56 2.11
CA PHE A 325 -21.45 3.88 0.69
C PHE A 325 -21.79 2.61 -0.08
N ALA A 326 -22.70 2.73 -1.04
CA ALA A 326 -23.09 1.63 -1.89
C ALA A 326 -23.35 2.11 -3.31
N HIS A 327 -22.88 1.35 -4.28
CA HIS A 327 -23.17 1.57 -5.70
C HIS A 327 -23.19 0.22 -6.44
N ALA A 328 -23.72 0.20 -7.67
CA ALA A 328 -23.95 -1.04 -8.39
C ALA A 328 -23.41 -1.05 -9.82
N TYR A 329 -23.09 -2.26 -10.28
CA TYR A 329 -22.64 -2.57 -11.63
C TYR A 329 -23.40 -3.77 -12.21
N HIS A 330 -23.52 -3.84 -13.55
CA HIS A 330 -23.94 -5.07 -14.20
C HIS A 330 -22.75 -5.99 -14.43
N SER A 331 -22.86 -7.20 -13.87
CA SER A 331 -21.83 -8.24 -13.94
C SER A 331 -21.56 -8.75 -15.36
N SER A 332 -22.48 -8.56 -16.31
CA SER A 332 -22.43 -9.20 -17.63
C SER A 332 -21.99 -8.32 -18.79
N THR A 333 -22.04 -6.99 -18.66
CA THR A 333 -21.85 -6.10 -19.83
C THR A 333 -21.01 -4.86 -19.56
N ASN A 334 -20.47 -4.67 -18.35
CA ASN A 334 -19.79 -3.43 -17.92
C ASN A 334 -20.61 -2.15 -18.10
N TYR A 335 -21.90 -2.24 -18.47
CA TYR A 335 -22.82 -1.12 -18.50
C TYR A 335 -23.36 -0.87 -17.09
N GLU A 336 -23.57 0.40 -16.75
CA GLU A 336 -24.08 0.72 -15.43
C GLU A 336 -25.59 0.47 -15.32
N PRO A 337 -26.03 -0.18 -14.24
CA PRO A 337 -27.45 -0.37 -13.98
C PRO A 337 -28.16 0.96 -13.82
N ASN A 338 -29.36 1.07 -14.38
CA ASN A 338 -30.24 2.20 -14.17
C ASN A 338 -30.94 2.12 -12.81
N ASN A 339 -30.17 1.90 -11.75
CA ASN A 339 -30.68 1.70 -10.40
C ASN A 339 -30.30 2.86 -9.48
N ILE A 340 -31.24 3.25 -8.61
CA ILE A 340 -31.00 4.12 -7.46
C ILE A 340 -30.94 3.23 -6.22
N ILE A 341 -29.90 3.42 -5.41
CA ILE A 341 -29.67 2.67 -4.18
C ILE A 341 -29.77 3.60 -2.98
N GLU A 342 -30.67 3.26 -2.05
CA GLU A 342 -30.90 4.00 -0.82
C GLU A 342 -30.81 3.07 0.39
N LEU A 343 -30.14 3.50 1.45
CA LEU A 343 -30.13 2.75 2.70
C LEU A 343 -31.39 3.10 3.51
N ILE A 344 -32.19 2.10 3.85
CA ILE A 344 -33.44 2.29 4.60
C ILE A 344 -33.25 1.95 6.07
N LYS A 345 -32.66 0.79 6.37
CA LYS A 345 -32.47 0.29 7.73
C LYS A 345 -31.17 -0.49 7.89
N TRP A 346 -30.73 -0.63 9.13
CA TRP A 346 -29.63 -1.52 9.50
C TRP A 346 -29.97 -2.30 10.77
N SER A 347 -29.30 -3.43 10.97
CA SER A 347 -29.29 -4.20 12.21
C SER A 347 -27.85 -4.54 12.56
N ARG A 348 -27.61 -5.22 13.69
CA ARG A 348 -26.26 -5.59 14.14
C ARG A 348 -25.41 -6.24 13.06
N ASN A 349 -25.96 -7.10 12.19
CA ASN A 349 -25.19 -7.80 11.17
C ASN A 349 -25.79 -7.68 9.75
N SER A 350 -26.72 -6.75 9.51
CA SER A 350 -27.34 -6.62 8.18
C SER A 350 -27.64 -5.17 7.80
N ILE A 351 -27.69 -4.91 6.50
CA ILE A 351 -28.12 -3.61 5.94
C ILE A 351 -29.28 -3.87 4.98
N ILE A 352 -30.29 -3.02 5.01
CA ILE A 352 -31.43 -3.08 4.10
C ILE A 352 -31.32 -1.91 3.13
N PHE A 353 -31.08 -2.24 1.86
CA PHE A 353 -31.09 -1.28 0.76
C PHE A 353 -32.41 -1.35 0.01
N GLN A 354 -32.96 -0.18 -0.31
CA GLN A 354 -33.98 -0.04 -1.34
C GLN A 354 -33.28 0.18 -2.69
N ILE A 355 -33.59 -0.69 -3.65
CA ILE A 355 -33.01 -0.65 -5.00
C ILE A 355 -34.15 -0.44 -5.99
N THR A 356 -34.15 0.72 -6.65
CA THR A 356 -35.19 1.10 -7.61
C THR A 356 -34.61 1.10 -9.02
N ASN A 357 -35.15 0.26 -9.93
CA ASN A 357 -34.74 0.22 -11.33
C ASN A 357 -35.56 1.20 -12.17
N LEU A 358 -34.95 2.29 -12.60
CA LEU A 358 -35.58 3.34 -13.42
C LEU A 358 -35.99 2.82 -14.82
N SER A 359 -35.31 1.81 -15.36
CA SER A 359 -35.70 1.20 -16.65
C SER A 359 -37.04 0.46 -16.57
N GLN A 360 -37.39 -0.08 -15.40
CA GLN A 360 -38.68 -0.75 -15.19
C GLN A 360 -39.83 0.25 -15.00
N LEU A 361 -39.55 1.47 -14.55
CA LEU A 361 -40.56 2.54 -14.41
C LEU A 361 -40.99 3.15 -15.76
N ASN A 362 -40.16 3.03 -16.81
CA ASN A 362 -40.43 3.56 -18.15
C ASN A 362 -41.17 2.60 -19.09
N LEU A 363 -41.52 1.39 -18.64
CA LEU A 363 -42.34 0.48 -19.44
C LEU A 363 -43.82 0.84 -19.26
N ASN A 364 -44.30 1.74 -20.12
CA ASN A 364 -45.72 1.85 -20.41
C ASN A 364 -46.23 0.50 -20.95
N ASP A 365 -46.85 -0.28 -20.08
CA ASP A 365 -48.00 -1.19 -20.20
C ASP A 365 -48.29 -2.01 -21.50
N ASP A 366 -47.38 -2.13 -22.47
CA ASP A 366 -47.74 -2.67 -23.80
C ASP A 366 -46.95 -3.89 -24.30
N SER A 367 -46.27 -4.67 -23.45
CA SER A 367 -45.84 -6.01 -23.90
C SER A 367 -46.01 -7.13 -22.87
N LEU A 368 -47.08 -7.89 -23.07
CA LEU A 368 -47.39 -9.19 -22.48
C LEU A 368 -46.40 -10.27 -22.96
N THR A 369 -45.14 -10.18 -22.57
CA THR A 369 -44.24 -11.34 -22.59
C THR A 369 -43.54 -11.46 -21.24
N GLU A 370 -44.12 -12.31 -20.38
CA GLU A 370 -43.55 -12.76 -19.11
C GLU A 370 -42.30 -13.61 -19.34
N THR A 371 -41.20 -13.00 -19.79
CA THR A 371 -39.87 -13.52 -19.49
C THR A 371 -39.43 -12.86 -18.20
N LYS A 372 -39.34 -13.63 -17.10
CA LYS A 372 -38.68 -13.22 -15.86
C LYS A 372 -37.21 -12.90 -16.17
N ASN A 373 -36.94 -11.69 -16.65
CA ASN A 373 -35.59 -11.18 -16.82
C ASN A 373 -35.05 -10.90 -15.41
N ILE A 374 -34.47 -11.93 -14.78
CA ILE A 374 -33.70 -11.77 -13.55
C ILE A 374 -32.47 -10.95 -13.92
N ILE A 375 -32.43 -9.71 -13.45
CA ILE A 375 -31.29 -8.82 -13.65
C ILE A 375 -30.36 -9.02 -12.46
N SER A 376 -29.20 -9.64 -12.70
CA SER A 376 -28.13 -9.72 -11.71
C SER A 376 -27.30 -8.44 -11.71
N MET A 377 -27.00 -7.91 -10.52
CA MET A 377 -26.11 -6.79 -10.33
C MET A 377 -25.11 -7.07 -9.22
N ASP A 378 -23.90 -6.55 -9.36
CA ASP A 378 -22.90 -6.53 -8.30
C ASP A 378 -23.08 -5.24 -7.49
N LEU A 379 -23.41 -5.40 -6.22
CA LEU A 379 -23.52 -4.31 -5.25
C LEU A 379 -22.18 -4.18 -4.52
N ASN A 380 -21.49 -3.08 -4.77
CA ASN A 380 -20.23 -2.73 -4.11
C ASN A 380 -20.56 -1.90 -2.87
N ILE A 381 -20.17 -2.40 -1.69
CA ILE A 381 -20.47 -1.77 -0.41
C ILE A 381 -19.15 -1.44 0.29
N CYS A 382 -19.00 -0.19 0.68
CA CYS A 382 -17.90 0.29 1.51
C CYS A 382 -18.46 0.83 2.82
N ILE A 383 -17.95 0.29 3.93
CA ILE A 383 -18.34 0.69 5.27
C ILE A 383 -17.12 1.27 5.96
N LEU A 384 -17.24 2.52 6.39
CA LEU A 384 -16.25 3.20 7.20
C LEU A 384 -16.64 3.02 8.68
N PRO A 385 -15.88 2.21 9.45
CA PRO A 385 -16.20 1.89 10.84
C PRO A 385 -15.72 2.98 11.80
N THR A 386 -16.04 4.24 11.51
CA THR A 386 -15.60 5.38 12.31
C THR A 386 -16.76 6.34 12.54
N ASP A 387 -16.78 6.98 13.71
CA ASP A 387 -17.62 8.14 14.03
C ASP A 387 -16.98 9.46 13.55
N TYR A 388 -15.87 9.33 12.82
CA TYR A 388 -15.12 10.47 12.34
C TYR A 388 -16.01 11.27 11.42
N LYS A 389 -16.03 12.59 11.61
CA LYS A 389 -16.97 13.44 10.88
C LYS A 389 -16.41 13.91 9.56
N TYR A 390 -15.09 13.92 9.37
CA TYR A 390 -14.44 14.61 8.26
C TYR A 390 -13.37 13.78 7.56
N LEU A 391 -13.28 13.91 6.24
CA LEU A 391 -12.12 13.47 5.47
C LEU A 391 -11.34 14.70 4.96
N LYS A 392 -10.02 14.62 5.05
CA LYS A 392 -9.12 15.63 4.47
C LYS A 392 -9.06 15.45 2.96
N ILE A 393 -9.03 16.53 2.17
CA ILE A 393 -8.97 16.43 0.70
C ILE A 393 -7.54 16.51 0.17
N CYS A 394 -7.21 15.64 -0.78
CA CYS A 394 -5.89 15.60 -1.42
C CYS A 394 -5.69 16.75 -2.42
N ASN A 395 -6.66 16.98 -3.31
CA ASN A 395 -6.59 17.99 -4.37
C ASN A 395 -7.00 19.41 -3.92
N ASN A 396 -7.29 19.62 -2.63
CA ASN A 396 -7.68 20.91 -2.05
C ASN A 396 -7.33 20.96 -0.56
N ARG A 397 -6.09 21.37 -0.25
CA ARG A 397 -5.50 21.28 1.09
C ARG A 397 -6.16 22.15 2.17
N GLU A 398 -7.01 23.10 1.79
CA GLU A 398 -7.68 24.03 2.70
C GLU A 398 -9.10 23.59 3.08
N ARG A 399 -9.58 22.45 2.58
CA ARG A 399 -10.95 21.98 2.84
C ARG A 399 -10.99 20.59 3.42
N GLU A 400 -11.70 20.48 4.54
CA GLU A 400 -12.21 19.23 5.10
C GLU A 400 -13.71 19.16 4.81
N TYR A 401 -14.22 17.97 4.50
CA TYR A 401 -15.64 17.77 4.24
C TYR A 401 -16.20 16.73 5.17
N HIS A 402 -17.47 16.91 5.53
CA HIS A 402 -18.20 15.91 6.28
C HIS A 402 -18.19 14.58 5.51
N LEU A 403 -18.30 13.45 6.20
CA LEU A 403 -18.61 12.17 5.58
C LEU A 403 -20.07 12.17 5.13
N ILE A 404 -20.31 11.83 3.86
CA ILE A 404 -21.59 12.11 3.16
C ILE A 404 -22.23 10.80 2.65
N GLY A 405 -21.74 9.67 3.14
CA GLY A 405 -22.44 8.40 3.00
C GLY A 405 -23.68 8.35 3.90
N TYR A 406 -24.34 7.19 3.93
CA TYR A 406 -25.45 6.95 4.85
C TYR A 406 -24.90 6.65 6.24
N ILE A 407 -25.18 7.54 7.20
CA ILE A 407 -24.77 7.37 8.60
C ILE A 407 -25.77 6.45 9.29
N LEU A 408 -25.27 5.43 9.98
CA LEU A 408 -26.08 4.55 10.82
C LEU A 408 -26.47 5.29 12.10
N THR A 409 -27.76 5.49 12.32
CA THR A 409 -28.33 6.17 13.49
C THR A 409 -29.33 5.26 14.20
N LYS A 410 -29.82 5.65 15.37
CA LYS A 410 -30.93 4.92 16.01
C LYS A 410 -32.24 5.00 15.25
N GLU A 411 -32.43 6.03 14.43
CA GLU A 411 -33.67 6.26 13.68
C GLU A 411 -33.86 5.23 12.57
N ASN A 412 -32.76 4.78 11.95
CA ASN A 412 -32.75 3.75 10.92
C ASN A 412 -32.36 2.36 11.45
N LEU A 413 -32.34 2.16 12.78
CA LEU A 413 -32.09 0.86 13.39
C LEU A 413 -33.35 -0.02 13.31
N GLU A 414 -33.20 -1.22 12.75
CA GLU A 414 -34.20 -2.27 12.80
C GLU A 414 -34.11 -2.97 14.16
N ILE A 415 -35.03 -2.63 15.06
CA ILE A 415 -35.15 -3.30 16.36
C ILE A 415 -35.78 -4.66 16.11
N SER A 416 -34.99 -5.73 16.26
CA SER A 416 -35.55 -7.08 16.34
C SER A 416 -36.13 -7.30 17.74
N VAL A 417 -37.23 -8.05 17.84
CA VAL A 417 -37.92 -8.35 19.11
C VAL A 417 -37.02 -9.12 20.09
N GLU A 418 -35.92 -9.70 19.62
CA GLU A 418 -34.95 -10.48 20.41
C GLU A 418 -33.93 -9.60 21.16
N GLU A 419 -33.73 -8.33 20.77
CA GLU A 419 -32.81 -7.40 21.44
C GLU A 419 -33.47 -6.59 22.59
N LEU A 420 -34.77 -6.82 22.85
CA LEU A 420 -35.57 -6.16 23.89
C LEU A 420 -35.72 -6.97 25.20
N VAL A 421 -34.99 -8.08 25.37
CA VAL A 421 -35.05 -8.96 26.56
C VAL A 421 -33.77 -8.88 27.39
#